data_AF-A0AAV6BH67-F1
#
_entry.id   AF-A0AAV6BH67-F1
#
_cell.length_a   1.000
_cell.length_b   1.000
_cell.length_c   1.000
_cell.angle_alpha   90.00
_cell.angle_beta   90.00
_cell.angle_gamma   90.00
#
_symmetry.space_group_name_H-M   'P 1'
#
loop_
_entity.id
_entity.type
_entity.pdbx_description
1 polymer ?
#
loop_
_entity_poly.entity_id
_entity_poly.type
_entity_poly.pdbx_seq_one_letter_code
_entity_poly.pdbx_strand_id
1 'polypeptide(L)'
;MGSRQSTQAKISQTPRASGGRSGGGEASAGIAGSAARGGRRTPLWPLLAALVLLAAVLPHLRSLQYGFVWDDKFMIGPQIDLTGPADLGRLWGTPFDALLRDPVLHNTYFRPVTLLSLALDRAIYASNPAGFHVTNVTAYAAACLFLW
;
A
#
# COMPACT_ATOMS: atom_id res chain seq x y z
N MET A 1 28.60 -47.80 -53.82
CA MET A 1 29.46 -48.18 -54.97
C MET A 1 28.54 -48.56 -56.12
N GLY A 2 28.49 -47.74 -57.17
CA GLY A 2 27.78 -47.98 -58.45
C GLY A 2 26.25 -47.89 -58.42
N SER A 3 25.54 -47.48 -59.48
CA SER A 3 25.93 -46.92 -60.78
C SER A 3 24.63 -46.66 -61.59
N ARG A 4 24.68 -45.71 -62.55
CA ARG A 4 23.90 -45.65 -63.82
C ARG A 4 22.40 -45.26 -63.69
N GLN A 5 21.76 -44.50 -64.59
CA GLN A 5 22.07 -44.05 -65.95
C GLN A 5 21.07 -42.93 -66.38
N SER A 6 21.52 -42.03 -67.28
CA SER A 6 20.89 -41.53 -68.53
C SER A 6 19.35 -41.37 -68.59
N THR A 7 18.74 -40.31 -69.15
CA THR A 7 18.71 -39.99 -70.61
C THR A 7 17.91 -38.70 -70.89
N GLN A 8 18.27 -37.99 -71.98
CA GLN A 8 17.65 -36.78 -72.56
C GLN A 8 16.18 -36.90 -73.05
N ALA A 9 15.49 -35.76 -73.19
CA ALA A 9 14.71 -35.33 -74.38
C ALA A 9 14.32 -33.82 -74.24
N LYS A 10 14.81 -32.88 -75.07
CA LYS A 10 14.36 -32.38 -76.40
C LYS A 10 12.99 -31.65 -76.47
N ILE A 11 13.07 -30.34 -76.77
CA ILE A 11 12.22 -29.48 -77.64
C ILE A 11 10.79 -29.18 -77.09
N SER A 12 10.32 -27.93 -77.01
CA SER A 12 9.77 -27.17 -78.16
C SER A 12 9.47 -25.72 -77.82
N GLN A 13 9.82 -24.83 -78.73
CA GLN A 13 9.51 -23.40 -78.71
C GLN A 13 8.09 -23.10 -79.23
N THR A 14 7.64 -21.88 -78.87
CA THR A 14 6.71 -20.94 -79.55
C THR A 14 5.19 -21.25 -79.58
N PRO A 15 4.29 -20.24 -79.71
CA PRO A 15 4.50 -18.82 -80.04
C PRO A 15 3.80 -17.77 -79.14
N ARG A 16 4.12 -16.52 -79.51
CA ARG A 16 3.77 -15.19 -79.00
C ARG A 16 2.38 -14.74 -79.48
N ALA A 17 1.58 -14.10 -78.62
CA ALA A 17 0.50 -13.16 -78.99
C ALA A 17 0.06 -12.43 -77.70
N SER A 18 0.42 -11.17 -77.45
CA SER A 18 -0.07 -9.92 -78.06
C SER A 18 -1.36 -9.40 -77.42
N GLY A 19 -1.31 -8.15 -76.94
CA GLY A 19 -2.46 -7.35 -76.54
C GLY A 19 -2.61 -7.31 -75.01
N GLY A 20 -2.57 -6.17 -74.33
CA GLY A 20 -2.71 -4.81 -74.80
C GLY A 20 -3.49 -4.03 -73.74
N ARG A 21 -2.74 -3.25 -72.97
CA ARG A 21 -3.12 -1.97 -72.34
C ARG A 21 -4.24 -1.91 -71.27
N SER A 22 -3.76 -1.37 -70.15
CA SER A 22 -4.26 -0.17 -69.44
C SER A 22 -5.19 -0.37 -68.24
N GLY A 23 -4.79 0.31 -67.17
CA GLY A 23 -5.72 0.96 -66.25
C GLY A 23 -5.67 0.42 -64.83
N GLY A 24 -5.33 1.29 -63.89
CA GLY A 24 -5.59 1.06 -62.47
C GLY A 24 -4.33 0.98 -61.64
N GLY A 25 -3.72 2.14 -61.38
CA GLY A 25 -2.85 2.27 -60.22
C GLY A 25 -3.72 2.14 -58.98
N GLU A 26 -3.37 1.20 -58.11
CA GLU A 26 -3.71 1.28 -56.70
C GLU A 26 -2.56 0.60 -55.97
N ALA A 27 -1.71 1.46 -55.42
CA ALA A 27 -0.70 1.09 -54.46
C ALA A 27 -1.37 0.21 -53.40
N SER A 28 -0.78 -0.96 -53.13
CA SER A 28 -1.04 -1.74 -51.94
C SER A 28 -0.77 -0.87 -50.72
N ALA A 29 -1.79 -0.11 -50.32
CA ALA A 29 -1.85 0.61 -49.08
C ALA A 29 -1.68 -0.44 -48.00
N GLY A 30 -0.53 -0.34 -47.32
CA GLY A 30 -0.16 -1.25 -46.26
C GLY A 30 -1.32 -1.41 -45.30
N ILE A 31 -1.51 -2.63 -44.84
CA ILE A 31 -2.26 -2.92 -43.62
C ILE A 31 -1.42 -2.37 -42.47
N ALA A 32 -1.37 -1.04 -42.34
CA ALA A 32 -1.05 -0.32 -41.13
C ALA A 32 -2.33 -0.28 -40.29
N GLY A 33 -2.86 -1.49 -40.02
CA GLY A 33 -4.06 -1.70 -39.25
C GLY A 33 -3.70 -1.80 -37.77
N SER A 34 -3.93 -0.69 -37.07
CA SER A 34 -3.99 -0.62 -35.61
C SER A 34 -2.68 -0.96 -34.92
N ALA A 35 -1.76 0.01 -34.88
CA ALA A 35 -0.85 0.15 -33.76
C ALA A 35 -1.71 0.04 -32.49
N ALA A 36 -1.56 -1.09 -31.79
CA ALA A 36 -2.22 -1.34 -30.52
C ALA A 36 -2.00 -0.11 -29.66
N ARG A 37 -3.05 0.70 -29.49
CA ARG A 37 -3.10 1.72 -28.47
C ARG A 37 -3.10 0.92 -27.17
N GLY A 38 -1.89 0.61 -26.70
CA GLY A 38 -1.63 0.13 -25.36
C GLY A 38 -2.12 1.22 -24.44
N GLY A 39 -3.42 1.18 -24.14
CA GLY A 39 -4.06 2.11 -23.25
C GLY A 39 -3.28 2.05 -21.95
N ARG A 40 -2.71 3.18 -21.56
CA ARG A 40 -2.07 3.32 -20.26
C ARG A 40 -3.11 2.91 -19.22
N ARG A 41 -2.99 1.71 -18.68
CA ARG A 41 -3.86 1.25 -17.59
C ARG A 41 -3.52 2.15 -16.41
N THR A 42 -4.46 3.00 -16.01
CA THR A 42 -4.30 3.76 -14.78
C THR A 42 -4.25 2.76 -13.63
N PRO A 43 -3.20 2.79 -12.80
CA PRO A 43 -3.14 1.89 -11.67
C PRO A 43 -4.30 2.22 -10.71
N LEU A 44 -5.08 1.21 -10.32
CA LEU A 44 -6.19 1.36 -9.36
C LEU A 44 -5.73 1.38 -7.90
N TRP A 45 -4.46 1.03 -7.64
CA TRP A 45 -3.92 0.95 -6.29
C TRP A 45 -4.02 2.26 -5.49
N PRO A 46 -3.87 3.48 -6.05
CA PRO A 46 -4.03 4.71 -5.27
C PRO A 46 -5.49 4.92 -4.83
N LEU A 47 -6.45 4.50 -5.66
CA LEU A 47 -7.88 4.58 -5.33
C LEU A 47 -8.22 3.60 -4.20
N LEU A 48 -7.68 2.38 -4.26
CA LEU A 48 -7.88 1.38 -3.24
C LEU A 48 -7.19 1.77 -1.92
N ALA A 49 -5.97 2.32 -1.97
CA ALA A 49 -5.29 2.90 -0.81
C ALA A 49 -6.13 4.01 -0.16
N ALA A 50 -6.67 4.92 -0.97
CA ALA A 50 -7.56 5.98 -0.49
C ALA A 50 -8.83 5.41 0.16
N LEU A 51 -9.42 4.37 -0.41
CA LEU A 51 -10.59 3.70 0.17
C LEU A 51 -10.26 3.06 1.52
N VAL A 52 -9.11 2.39 1.65
CA VAL A 52 -8.64 1.82 2.92
C VAL A 52 -8.44 2.92 3.97
N LEU A 53 -7.81 4.03 3.61
CA LEU A 53 -7.62 5.16 4.52
C LEU A 53 -8.96 5.78 4.96
N LEU A 54 -9.89 5.97 4.03
CA LEU A 54 -11.23 6.48 4.35
C LEU A 54 -11.98 5.51 5.28
N ALA A 55 -11.93 4.21 5.00
CA ALA A 55 -12.55 3.19 5.83
C ALA A 55 -11.93 3.12 7.24
N ALA A 56 -10.62 3.35 7.35
CA ALA A 56 -9.92 3.37 8.63
C ALA A 56 -10.19 4.64 9.45
N VAL A 57 -10.27 5.82 8.82
CA VAL A 57 -10.35 7.10 9.54
C VAL A 57 -11.78 7.54 9.82
N LEU A 58 -12.70 7.43 8.85
CA LEU A 58 -14.05 8.00 8.96
C LEU A 58 -14.84 7.50 10.18
N PRO A 59 -14.84 6.21 10.55
CA PRO A 59 -15.56 5.72 11.72
C PRO A 59 -15.06 6.32 13.04
N HIS A 60 -13.80 6.75 13.09
CA HIS A 60 -13.16 7.25 14.31
C HIS A 60 -13.14 8.78 14.41
N LEU A 61 -13.66 9.53 13.42
CA LEU A 61 -13.63 11.00 13.49
C LEU A 61 -14.31 11.59 14.73
N ARG A 62 -15.39 10.96 15.21
CA ARG A 62 -16.06 11.43 16.44
C ARG A 62 -15.24 11.18 17.70
N SER A 63 -14.34 10.20 17.70
CA SER A 63 -13.52 9.92 18.89
C SER A 63 -12.55 11.05 19.23
N LEU A 64 -12.19 11.88 18.24
CA LEU A 64 -11.35 13.06 18.45
C LEU A 64 -11.97 14.10 19.39
N GLN A 65 -13.29 14.04 19.61
CA GLN A 65 -14.02 14.95 20.51
C GLN A 65 -14.27 14.33 21.89
N TYR A 66 -13.94 13.07 22.10
CA TYR A 66 -14.16 12.39 23.37
C TYR A 66 -13.02 12.72 24.35
N GLY A 67 -13.35 12.64 25.64
CA GLY A 67 -12.38 12.80 26.72
C GLY A 67 -11.86 11.46 27.23
N PHE A 68 -10.88 11.52 28.11
CA PHE A 68 -10.38 10.37 28.86
C PHE A 68 -11.48 9.77 29.75
N VAL A 69 -11.60 8.44 29.73
CA VAL A 69 -12.64 7.70 30.46
C VAL A 69 -12.01 6.63 31.35
N TRP A 70 -12.70 6.27 32.43
CA TRP A 70 -12.27 5.20 33.35
C TRP A 70 -10.84 5.41 33.88
N ASP A 71 -9.98 4.43 33.60
CA ASP A 71 -8.60 4.32 34.02
C ASP A 71 -7.66 5.32 33.34
N ASP A 72 -8.00 5.83 32.15
CA ASP A 72 -7.22 6.84 31.43
C ASP A 72 -6.82 8.02 32.33
N LYS A 73 -7.74 8.42 33.22
CA LYS A 73 -7.55 9.55 34.16
C LYS A 73 -6.43 9.29 35.17
N PHE A 74 -6.20 8.04 35.53
CA PHE A 74 -5.11 7.64 36.43
C PHE A 74 -3.85 7.35 35.64
N MET A 75 -3.97 6.68 34.49
CA MET A 75 -2.85 6.25 33.67
C MET A 75 -2.12 7.42 33.00
N ILE A 76 -2.86 8.39 32.47
CA ILE A 76 -2.34 9.56 31.74
C ILE A 76 -2.12 10.71 32.73
N GLY A 77 -1.24 10.46 33.69
CA GLY A 77 -0.88 11.41 34.74
C GLY A 77 0.62 11.76 34.75
N PRO A 78 1.07 12.58 35.71
CA PRO A 78 2.45 13.03 35.79
C PRO A 78 3.50 11.91 35.89
N GLN A 79 3.11 10.72 36.32
CA GLN A 79 4.00 9.56 36.46
C GLN A 79 4.59 9.05 35.13
N ILE A 80 3.97 9.37 33.99
CA ILE A 80 4.50 9.02 32.66
C ILE A 80 5.17 10.22 31.96
N ASP A 81 5.38 11.35 32.64
CA ASP A 81 6.10 12.49 32.07
C ASP A 81 7.56 12.12 31.77
N LEU A 82 8.02 12.54 30.60
CA LEU A 82 9.39 12.35 30.13
C LEU A 82 10.19 13.63 30.42
N THR A 83 11.12 13.52 31.35
CA THR A 83 12.07 14.59 31.73
C THR A 83 13.47 14.35 31.17
N GLY A 84 13.79 13.10 30.83
CA GLY A 84 15.03 12.73 30.16
C GLY A 84 15.05 11.28 29.65
N PRO A 85 16.13 10.86 28.98
CA PRO A 85 16.22 9.53 28.35
C PRO A 85 16.11 8.36 29.34
N ALA A 86 16.50 8.55 30.60
CA ALA A 86 16.41 7.52 31.64
C ALA A 86 14.95 7.11 31.92
N ASP A 87 13.98 7.99 31.67
CA ASP A 87 12.56 7.72 31.88
C ASP A 87 12.04 6.62 30.93
N LEU A 88 12.64 6.48 29.74
CA LEU A 88 12.29 5.42 28.80
C LEU A 88 12.62 4.03 29.36
N GLY A 89 13.80 3.88 29.97
CA GLY A 89 14.22 2.65 30.63
C GLY A 89 13.35 2.34 31.85
N ARG A 90 13.01 3.37 32.65
CA ARG A 90 12.09 3.24 33.79
C ARG A 90 10.72 2.74 33.32
N LEU A 91 10.12 3.39 32.33
CA LEU A 91 8.79 3.03 31.82
C LEU A 91 8.78 1.64 31.17
N TRP A 92 9.86 1.25 30.50
CA TRP A 92 9.98 -0.10 29.95
C TRP A 92 9.90 -1.19 31.03
N GLY A 93 10.47 -0.95 32.20
CA GLY A 93 10.41 -1.88 33.33
C GLY A 93 9.17 -1.74 34.21
N THR A 94 8.30 -0.76 33.95
CA THR A 94 7.14 -0.47 34.81
C THR A 94 5.95 -1.34 34.39
N PRO A 95 5.33 -2.11 35.31
CA PRO A 95 4.06 -2.78 35.05
C PRO A 95 2.96 -1.75 34.77
N PHE A 96 2.15 -1.99 33.76
CA PHE A 96 1.08 -1.11 33.30
C PHE A 96 0.02 -0.86 34.38
N ASP A 97 -0.36 -1.91 35.09
CA ASP A 97 -1.32 -1.89 36.19
C ASP A 97 -0.79 -1.16 37.45
N ALA A 98 0.53 -0.99 37.58
CA ALA A 98 1.11 -0.19 38.67
C ALA A 98 0.69 1.28 38.62
N LEU A 99 0.24 1.78 37.46
CA LEU A 99 -0.23 3.16 37.31
C LEU A 99 -1.67 3.36 37.79
N LEU A 100 -2.45 2.28 37.94
CA LEU A 100 -3.86 2.33 38.34
C LEU A 100 -4.04 2.59 39.84
N ARG A 101 -2.96 2.42 40.63
CA ARG A 101 -2.95 2.61 42.11
C ARG A 101 -4.04 1.83 42.85
N ASP A 102 -4.46 0.70 42.28
CA ASP A 102 -5.45 -0.19 42.89
C ASP A 102 -4.73 -1.25 43.75
N PRO A 103 -5.02 -1.34 45.07
CA PRO A 103 -4.36 -2.29 45.97
C PRO A 103 -4.70 -3.75 45.69
N VAL A 104 -5.70 -4.04 44.86
CA VAL A 104 -6.07 -5.41 44.44
C VAL A 104 -5.19 -5.89 43.27
N LEU A 105 -4.55 -4.99 42.55
CA LEU A 105 -3.69 -5.32 41.41
C LEU A 105 -2.30 -5.77 41.88
N HIS A 106 -1.78 -6.79 41.21
CA HIS A 106 -0.54 -7.45 41.60
C HIS A 106 0.69 -6.84 40.91
N ASN A 107 0.54 -5.78 40.11
CA ASN A 107 1.60 -5.10 39.36
C ASN A 107 2.37 -6.06 38.45
N THR A 108 1.66 -6.92 37.74
CA THR A 108 2.25 -7.94 36.86
C THR A 108 1.96 -7.70 35.39
N TYR A 109 1.19 -6.65 35.06
CA TYR A 109 0.70 -6.48 33.70
C TYR A 109 1.70 -5.75 32.81
N PHE A 110 2.50 -6.49 32.06
CA PHE A 110 3.60 -5.92 31.28
C PHE A 110 3.14 -5.37 29.92
N ARG A 111 3.09 -4.04 29.75
CA ARG A 111 2.77 -3.35 28.46
C ARG A 111 3.69 -2.15 28.18
N PRO A 112 5.00 -2.36 28.04
CA PRO A 112 5.98 -1.27 27.91
C PRO A 112 5.74 -0.40 26.67
N VAL A 113 5.38 -1.01 25.53
CA VAL A 113 5.13 -0.28 24.28
C VAL A 113 3.93 0.65 24.42
N THR A 114 2.87 0.21 25.10
CA THR A 114 1.70 1.06 25.38
C THR A 114 2.07 2.22 26.29
N LEU A 115 2.81 1.96 27.38
CA LEU A 115 3.26 3.02 28.30
C LEU A 115 4.15 4.04 27.59
N LEU A 116 5.09 3.59 26.77
CA LEU A 116 5.95 4.48 26.00
C LEU A 116 5.15 5.31 24.98
N SER A 117 4.18 4.71 24.29
CA SER A 117 3.29 5.44 23.38
C SER A 117 2.53 6.53 24.14
N LEU A 118 1.92 6.21 25.28
CA LEU A 118 1.20 7.18 26.11
C LEU A 118 2.12 8.27 26.65
N ALA A 119 3.35 7.94 27.04
CA ALA A 119 4.34 8.91 27.52
C ALA A 119 4.79 9.87 26.41
N LEU A 120 4.98 9.36 25.19
CA LEU A 120 5.29 10.18 24.02
C LEU A 120 4.12 11.10 23.67
N ASP A 121 2.90 10.57 23.63
CA ASP A 121 1.71 11.39 23.39
C ASP A 121 1.54 12.47 24.46
N ARG A 122 1.81 12.15 25.74
CA ARG A 122 1.79 13.12 26.83
C ARG A 122 2.88 14.18 26.68
N ALA A 123 4.08 13.81 26.24
CA ALA A 123 5.15 14.77 25.99
C ALA A 123 4.79 15.76 24.85
N ILE A 124 4.01 15.33 23.85
CA ILE A 124 3.62 16.15 22.69
C ILE A 124 2.36 16.96 22.97
N TYR A 125 1.35 16.34 23.59
CA TYR A 125 -0.02 16.86 23.71
C TYR A 125 -0.43 17.18 25.15
N ALA A 126 0.47 16.99 26.13
CA ALA A 126 0.18 17.12 27.55
C ALA A 126 -1.03 16.27 27.97
N SER A 127 -2.06 16.90 28.53
CA SER A 127 -3.30 16.22 28.95
C SER A 127 -4.46 16.42 27.96
N ASN A 128 -4.18 16.76 26.69
CA ASN A 128 -5.20 16.94 25.67
C ASN A 128 -5.59 15.59 25.00
N PRO A 129 -6.79 15.02 25.25
CA PRO A 129 -7.18 13.71 24.74
C PRO A 129 -7.24 13.63 23.21
N ALA A 130 -7.56 14.73 22.53
CA ALA A 130 -7.62 14.75 21.07
C ALA A 130 -6.29 14.35 20.43
N GLY A 131 -5.15 14.73 21.03
CA GLY A 131 -3.82 14.36 20.54
C GLY A 131 -3.58 12.85 20.56
N PHE A 132 -3.90 12.20 21.69
CA PHE A 132 -3.78 10.75 21.85
C PHE A 132 -4.68 9.99 20.86
N HIS A 133 -5.91 10.49 20.64
CA HIS A 133 -6.81 9.91 19.66
C HIS A 133 -6.28 10.06 18.23
N VAL A 134 -5.67 11.20 17.89
CA VAL A 134 -5.02 11.40 16.58
C VAL A 134 -3.87 10.41 16.39
N THR A 135 -3.01 10.21 17.39
CA THR A 135 -1.92 9.22 17.32
C THR A 135 -2.48 7.82 17.04
N ASN A 136 -3.50 7.40 17.81
CA ASN A 136 -4.10 6.08 17.67
C ASN A 136 -4.76 5.87 16.30
N VAL A 137 -5.53 6.85 15.81
CA VAL A 137 -6.18 6.76 14.49
C VAL A 137 -5.14 6.74 13.36
N THR A 138 -4.05 7.52 13.51
CA THR A 138 -2.95 7.54 12.54
C THR A 138 -2.21 6.20 12.51
N ALA A 139 -1.87 5.64 13.67
CA ALA A 139 -1.22 4.33 13.78
C ALA A 139 -2.11 3.22 13.21
N TYR A 140 -3.42 3.27 13.48
CA TYR A 140 -4.39 2.35 12.91
C TYR A 140 -4.48 2.45 11.39
N ALA A 141 -4.62 3.67 10.84
CA ALA A 141 -4.67 3.88 9.39
C ALA A 141 -3.37 3.43 8.70
N ALA A 142 -2.21 3.68 9.32
CA ALA A 142 -0.92 3.21 8.82
C ALA A 142 -0.84 1.68 8.83
N ALA A 143 -1.32 1.01 9.88
CA ALA A 143 -1.38 -0.45 9.94
C ALA A 143 -2.30 -1.05 8.87
N CYS A 144 -3.48 -0.45 8.65
CA CYS A 144 -4.38 -0.86 7.57
C CYS A 144 -3.74 -0.72 6.19
N LEU A 145 -3.04 0.39 5.93
CA LEU A 145 -2.35 0.60 4.65
C LEU A 145 -1.16 -0.34 4.47
N PHE A 146 -0.44 -0.67 5.55
CA PHE A 146 0.70 -1.60 5.51
C PHE A 146 0.30 -3.05 5.22
N LEU A 147 -0.88 -3.47 5.69
CA LEU A 147 -1.38 -4.85 5.53
C LEU A 147 -2.16 -5.10 4.23
N TRP A 148 -2.53 -4.04 3.52
CA TRP A 148 -3.28 -4.10 2.27
C TRP A 148 -2.38 -4.37 1.06
#